data_AF-A0A2V5N8F0-F1
#
_entry.id   AF-A0A2V5N8F0-F1
#
_cell.length_a   1.000
_cell.length_b   1.000
_cell.length_c   1.000
_cell.angle_alpha   90.00
_cell.angle_beta   90.00
_cell.angle_gamma   90.00
#
_symmetry.space_group_name_H-M   'P 1'
#
loop_
_entity.id
_entity.type
_entity.pdbx_description
1 polymer ?
#
loop_
_entity_poly.entity_id
_entity_poly.type
_entity_poly.pdbx_seq_one_letter_code
_entity_poly.pdbx_strand_id
1 'polypeptide(L)'
;MPLLSPIELSNTEKLEILQRLDRYRKWQSLDEKRYCLACAQILDGDDILVVGGTRGTGPLRLVCPTRGCHSIPMDWVIPTDEVLARMSMLEQEEDLPQAQRV
;
A
#
# COMPACT_ATOMS: atom_id res chain seq x y z
N MET A 1 19.44 7.20 6.51
CA MET A 1 18.46 6.18 6.96
C MET A 1 18.75 4.90 6.20
N PRO A 2 18.78 3.71 6.84
CA PRO A 2 19.00 2.49 6.08
C PRO A 2 17.79 2.31 5.15
N LEU A 3 18.06 2.25 3.85
CA LEU A 3 17.07 1.85 2.85
C LEU A 3 16.76 0.39 3.16
N LEU A 4 15.62 0.13 3.80
CA LEU A 4 15.18 -1.23 4.01
C LEU A 4 14.80 -1.79 2.63
N SER A 5 15.54 -2.77 2.14
CA SER A 5 15.22 -3.43 0.88
C SER A 5 13.94 -4.25 1.02
N PRO A 6 12.99 -4.14 0.08
CA PRO A 6 11.86 -5.06 -0.01
C PRO A 6 12.34 -6.50 -0.12
N ILE A 7 11.58 -7.42 0.47
CA ILE A 7 11.80 -8.86 0.39
C ILE A 7 10.97 -9.40 -0.77
N GLU A 8 11.61 -10.15 -1.67
CA GLU A 8 10.93 -10.90 -2.72
C GLU A 8 10.20 -12.10 -2.11
N LEU A 9 8.89 -12.19 -2.35
CA LEU A 9 7.99 -13.19 -1.78
C LEU A 9 7.10 -13.72 -2.89
N SER A 10 6.73 -15.00 -2.84
CA SER A 10 5.61 -15.48 -3.65
C SER A 10 4.29 -14.82 -3.20
N ASN A 11 3.29 -14.80 -4.09
CA ASN A 11 1.98 -14.21 -3.78
C ASN A 11 1.34 -14.85 -2.53
N THR A 12 1.48 -16.17 -2.37
CA THR A 12 0.97 -16.89 -1.21
C THR A 12 1.66 -16.44 0.08
N GLU A 13 3.00 -16.40 0.10
CA GLU A 13 3.76 -15.95 1.27
C GLU A 13 3.46 -14.49 1.61
N LYS A 14 3.31 -13.63 0.60
CA LYS A 14 2.95 -12.23 0.78
C LYS A 14 1.59 -12.09 1.43
N LEU A 15 0.58 -12.81 0.95
CA LEU A 15 -0.76 -12.79 1.52
C LEU A 15 -0.76 -13.29 2.97
N GLU A 16 -0.04 -14.37 3.27
CA GLU A 16 0.11 -14.89 4.64
C GLU A 16 0.75 -13.85 5.57
N ILE A 17 1.77 -13.14 5.11
CA ILE A 17 2.43 -12.08 5.87
C ILE A 17 1.49 -10.89 6.09
N LEU A 18 0.75 -10.44 5.06
CA LEU A 18 -0.25 -9.39 5.20
C LEU A 18 -1.31 -9.75 6.24
N GLN A 19 -1.87 -10.97 6.15
CA GLN A 19 -2.86 -11.48 7.11
C GLN A 19 -2.32 -11.58 8.54
N ARG A 20 -1.03 -11.90 8.70
CA ARG A 20 -0.39 -12.04 10.01
C ARG A 20 -0.04 -10.71 10.66
N LEU A 21 0.41 -9.74 9.87
CA LEU A 21 0.92 -8.46 10.38
C LEU A 21 -0.14 -7.36 10.44
N ASP A 22 -1.13 -7.35 9.53
CA ASP A 22 -2.30 -6.48 9.61
C ASP A 22 -3.44 -7.18 10.36
N ARG A 23 -3.37 -7.10 11.69
CA ARG A 23 -4.32 -7.79 12.58
C ARG A 23 -5.67 -7.10 12.70
N TYR A 24 -5.77 -5.84 12.30
CA TYR A 24 -7.00 -5.05 12.50
C TYR A 24 -7.97 -5.23 11.35
N ARG A 25 -7.44 -5.35 10.13
CA ARG A 25 -8.24 -5.51 8.93
C ARG A 25 -7.61 -6.58 8.06
N LYS A 26 -8.05 -7.81 8.25
CA LYS A 26 -7.49 -8.97 7.57
C LYS A 26 -7.60 -8.82 6.05
N TRP A 27 -6.53 -9.21 5.36
CA TRP A 27 -6.45 -9.27 3.91
C TRP A 27 -7.05 -10.58 3.39
N GLN A 28 -8.00 -10.54 2.46
CA GLN A 28 -8.51 -11.77 1.84
C GLN A 28 -7.74 -12.15 0.58
N SER A 29 -7.17 -11.17 -0.11
CA SER A 29 -6.43 -11.34 -1.36
C SER A 29 -5.47 -10.16 -1.58
N LEU A 30 -4.58 -10.27 -2.59
CA LEU A 30 -3.60 -9.22 -2.89
C LEU A 30 -4.17 -8.06 -3.71
N ASP A 31 -5.33 -8.23 -4.33
CA ASP A 31 -6.07 -7.20 -5.08
C ASP A 31 -6.98 -6.34 -4.19
N GLU A 32 -7.10 -6.67 -2.90
CA GLU A 32 -7.81 -5.80 -1.96
C GLU A 32 -7.14 -4.42 -1.89
N LYS A 33 -7.96 -3.38 -1.79
CA LYS A 33 -7.50 -1.99 -1.77
C LYS A 33 -7.53 -1.42 -0.36
N ARG A 34 -6.54 -0.59 -0.04
CA ARG A 34 -6.49 0.21 1.18
C ARG A 34 -6.24 1.66 0.85
N TYR A 35 -6.89 2.56 1.58
CA TYR A 35 -6.57 3.97 1.55
C TYR A 35 -5.58 4.31 2.66
N CYS A 36 -4.43 4.85 2.28
CA CYS A 36 -3.42 5.30 3.23
C CYS A 36 -3.73 6.72 3.71
N LEU A 37 -4.06 6.86 5.00
CA LEU A 37 -4.37 8.15 5.59
C LEU A 37 -3.20 9.15 5.60
N ALA A 38 -1.95 8.67 5.52
CA ALA A 38 -0.77 9.53 5.55
C ALA A 38 -0.43 10.19 4.20
N CYS A 39 -0.49 9.44 3.09
CA CYS A 39 -0.16 9.94 1.75
C CYS A 39 -1.38 10.13 0.84
N ALA A 40 -2.59 9.80 1.30
CA ALA A 40 -3.83 9.91 0.54
C ALA A 40 -3.82 9.13 -0.79
N GLN A 41 -3.17 7.97 -0.81
CA GLN A 41 -3.10 7.08 -1.98
C GLN A 41 -3.86 5.78 -1.71
N ILE A 42 -4.37 5.18 -2.78
CA ILE A 42 -4.86 3.80 -2.78
C ILE A 42 -3.67 2.85 -2.96
N LEU A 43 -3.65 1.81 -2.14
CA LEU A 43 -2.64 0.77 -2.12
C LEU A 43 -3.30 -0.57 -2.34
N ASP A 44 -2.73 -1.39 -3.21
CA ASP A 44 -3.14 -2.79 -3.33
C ASP A 44 -2.24 -3.67 -2.46
N GLY A 45 -2.75 -4.83 -2.04
CA GLY A 45 -1.97 -5.79 -1.27
C GLY A 45 -0.69 -6.20 -1.97
N ASP A 46 -0.73 -6.29 -3.30
CA ASP A 46 0.42 -6.58 -4.16
C ASP A 46 1.48 -5.48 -4.19
N ASP A 47 1.13 -4.22 -3.92
CA ASP A 47 2.09 -3.11 -3.91
C ASP A 47 2.77 -2.95 -2.54
N ILE A 48 2.14 -3.44 -1.47
CA ILE A 48 2.67 -3.27 -0.11
C ILE A 48 4.06 -3.90 0.00
N LEU A 49 4.99 -3.11 0.54
CA LEU A 49 6.37 -3.53 0.72
C LEU A 49 6.49 -4.29 2.04
N VAL A 50 7.02 -5.52 1.96
CA VAL A 50 7.46 -6.27 3.13
C VAL A 50 8.94 -6.02 3.31
N VAL A 51 9.31 -5.45 4.45
CA VAL A 51 10.71 -5.13 4.77
C VAL A 51 11.10 -5.66 6.14
N GLY A 52 12.40 -5.64 6.43
CA GLY A 52 12.93 -6.09 7.72
C GLY A 52 13.67 -7.41 7.58
N GLY A 53 13.76 -8.18 8.67
CA GLY A 53 14.49 -9.44 8.63
C GLY A 53 16.00 -9.27 8.41
N THR A 54 16.64 -8.22 8.94
CA THR A 54 18.11 -8.08 8.82
C THR A 54 18.78 -9.39 9.26
N ARG A 55 19.50 -10.05 8.34
CA ARG A 55 20.11 -11.39 8.52
C ARG A 55 19.13 -12.52 8.84
N GLY A 56 17.88 -12.43 8.39
CA GLY A 56 16.86 -13.47 8.54
C GLY A 56 16.20 -13.57 9.91
N THR A 57 16.51 -12.69 10.87
CA THR A 57 16.02 -12.80 12.27
C THR A 57 15.26 -11.57 12.79
N GLY A 58 15.33 -10.44 12.08
CA GLY A 58 14.58 -9.24 12.47
C GLY A 58 13.07 -9.36 12.21
N PRO A 59 12.22 -8.64 12.96
CA PRO A 59 10.78 -8.64 12.70
C PRO A 59 10.47 -8.08 11.31
N LEU A 60 9.55 -8.73 10.61
CA LEU A 60 8.98 -8.23 9.37
C LEU A 60 8.08 -7.02 9.65
N ARG A 61 8.00 -6.11 8.68
CA ARG A 61 7.16 -4.91 8.72
C ARG A 61 6.49 -4.72 7.37
N LEU A 62 5.26 -4.22 7.40
CA LEU A 62 4.55 -3.75 6.23
C LEU A 62 4.79 -2.25 6.09
N VAL A 63 5.13 -1.81 4.88
CA VAL A 63 5.44 -0.42 4.56
C VAL A 63 4.68 0.01 3.32
N CYS A 64 4.20 1.25 3.32
CA CYS A 64 3.52 1.83 2.18
C CYS A 64 4.50 1.99 0.99
N PRO A 65 4.10 1.62 -0.23
CA PRO A 65 4.95 1.72 -1.41
C PRO A 65 5.26 3.16 -1.83
N THR A 66 4.44 4.13 -1.41
CA THR A 66 4.65 5.55 -1.75
C THR A 66 5.98 6.06 -1.18
N ARG A 67 6.84 6.56 -2.07
CA ARG A 67 8.16 7.09 -1.69
C ARG A 67 8.04 8.19 -0.63
N GLY A 68 8.72 7.99 0.51
CA GLY A 68 8.74 8.94 1.62
C GLY A 68 7.52 8.85 2.55
N CYS A 69 6.57 7.96 2.27
CA CYS A 69 5.51 7.65 3.21
C CYS A 69 6.02 6.68 4.29
N HIS A 70 5.69 6.95 5.55
CA HIS A 70 6.10 6.14 6.70
C HIS A 70 4.90 5.46 7.37
N SER A 71 3.75 5.41 6.69
CA SER A 71 2.54 4.81 7.23
C SER A 71 2.71 3.32 7.48
N ILE A 72 2.01 2.84 8.49
CA ILE A 72 1.94 1.44 8.91
C ILE A 72 0.50 0.92 8.74
N PRO A 73 0.23 -0.39 8.91
CA PRO A 73 -1.12 -0.95 8.72
C PRO A 73 -2.25 -0.26 9.50
N MET A 74 -1.94 0.36 10.64
CA MET A 74 -2.93 1.12 11.40
C MET A 74 -3.46 2.33 10.63
N ASP A 75 -2.65 2.94 9.76
CA ASP A 75 -2.98 4.11 8.94
C ASP A 75 -3.70 3.74 7.64
N TRP A 76 -3.90 2.44 7.37
CA TRP A 76 -4.50 1.94 6.14
C TRP A 76 -5.93 1.48 6.42
N VAL A 77 -6.89 2.19 5.84
CA VAL A 77 -8.32 1.91 6.04
C VAL A 77 -8.92 1.28 4.80
N ILE A 78 -10.06 0.61 4.95
CA ILE A 78 -10.85 0.16 3.80
C ILE A 78 -11.42 1.43 3.14
N PRO A 79 -11.13 1.70 1.86
CA PRO A 79 -11.70 2.86 1.17
C PRO A 79 -13.21 2.72 1.04
N THR A 80 -13.93 3.83 1.11
CA THR A 80 -15.34 3.87 0.73
C THR A 80 -15.47 4.03 -0.79
N ASP A 81 -16.64 3.70 -1.33
CA ASP A 81 -16.92 3.89 -2.76
C ASP A 81 -16.74 5.35 -3.19
N GLU A 82 -17.06 6.31 -2.31
CA GLU A 82 -16.84 7.74 -2.56
C GLU A 82 -15.34 8.08 -2.71
N VAL A 83 -14.49 7.52 -1.86
CA VAL A 83 -13.03 7.71 -1.93
C VAL A 83 -12.48 7.11 -3.23
N LEU A 84 -12.92 5.90 -3.59
CA LEU A 84 -12.53 5.23 -4.83
C LEU A 84 -12.95 6.04 -6.07
N ALA A 85 -14.19 6.51 -6.11
CA ALA A 85 -14.70 7.34 -7.19
C ALA A 85 -13.88 8.63 -7.34
N ARG A 86 -13.60 9.31 -6.22
CA ARG A 86 -12.82 10.55 -6.23
C ARG A 86 -11.39 10.34 -6.71
N MET A 87 -10.71 9.28 -6.27
CA MET A 87 -9.34 8.99 -6.71
C MET A 87 -9.31 8.69 -8.22
N SER A 88 -10.28 7.91 -8.73
CA SER A 88 -10.40 7.63 -10.16
C SER A 88 -10.62 8.88 -11.00
N MET A 89 -11.38 9.86 -10.51
CA MET A 89 -11.56 11.14 -11.21
C MET A 89 -10.27 11.96 -11.28
N LEU A 90 -9.46 11.96 -10.20
CA LEU A 90 -8.19 12.68 -10.16
C LEU A 90 -7.17 12.09 -11.15
N GLU A 91 -7.07 10.76 -11.22
CA GLU A 91 -6.20 10.08 -12.19
C GLU A 91 -6.58 10.44 -13.64
N GLN A 92 -7.88 10.48 -13.95
CA GLN A 92 -8.37 10.89 -15.27
C GLN A 92 -8.04 12.34 -15.61
N GLU A 93 -8.10 13.25 -14.63
CA GLU A 93 -7.74 14.67 -14.82
C GLU A 93 -6.23 14.87 -15.03
N GLU A 94 -5.39 14.05 -14.39
CA GLU A 94 -3.94 14.07 -14.57
C GLU A 94 -3.51 13.51 -15.95
N ASP A 95 -4.26 12.55 -16.49
CA ASP A 95 -4.05 11.98 -17.83
C ASP A 95 -4.57 12.88 -18.97
N LEU A 96 -5.33 13.94 -18.69
CA LEU A 96 -5.75 14.90 -19.71
C LEU A 96 -4.56 15.77 -20.17
N PRO A 97 -4.24 15.81 -21.47
CA PRO A 97 -3.12 16.60 -21.97
C PRO A 97 -3.31 18.10 -21.63
N GLN A 98 -2.24 18.72 -21.12
CA GLN A 98 -2.16 20.11 -20.64
C GLN A 98 -2.68 21.20 -21.62
N ALA A 99 -3.04 20.85 -22.85
CA ALA A 99 -3.50 21.76 -23.90
C ALA A 99 -4.95 22.29 -23.73
N GLN A 100 -5.69 21.88 -22.69
CA GLN A 100 -7.11 22.25 -22.50
C GLN A 100 -7.42 23.07 -21.24
N ARG A 101 -6.40 23.55 -20.52
CA ARG A 101 -6.60 24.54 -19.45
C ARG A 101 -6.63 25.95 -20.07
N VAL A 102 -7.83 26.36 -20.52
CA VAL A 102 -8.15 27.76 -20.93
C VAL A 102 -8.44 28.60 -19.70
#